data_AF-A0A9E3SXY3-F1
#
_entry.id   AF-A0A9E3SXY3-F1
#
_cell.length_a   1.000
_cell.length_b   1.000
_cell.length_c   1.000
_cell.angle_alpha   90.00
_cell.angle_beta   90.00
_cell.angle_gamma   90.00
#
_symmetry.space_group_name_H-M   'P 1'
#
loop_
_entity.id
_entity.type
_entity.pdbx_description
1 polymer ?
#
loop_
_entity_poly.entity_id
_entity_poly.type
_entity_poly.pdbx_seq_one_letter_code
_entity_poly.pdbx_strand_id
1 'polypeptide(L)'
;MSRSNRRYRDLKQQIQRPAPLSSQAERRDDLGQALDEVNAWGLLEEQQQAHHRLMTCFGPAIFRGYLPVAWAGVAIWHKPRGYYFYDTLGLLGIWALRTGERGVEMVVGTRVLTYMLPFFNPESYYRRIQTEFRTFYKESASPPPDEQRRYTACYDPARRLDLRREIEDEVSRWAAEQDALRRE
;
A
#
# COMPACT_ATOMS: atom_id res chain seq x y z
N MET A 1 45.77 -26.18 6.68
CA MET A 1 44.55 -25.42 6.31
C MET A 1 44.47 -24.14 7.16
N SER A 2 44.18 -22.97 6.57
CA SER A 2 44.28 -21.67 7.26
C SER A 2 43.07 -21.35 8.15
N ARG A 3 43.31 -20.67 9.29
CA ARG A 3 42.30 -20.27 10.29
C ARG A 3 41.18 -19.39 9.72
N SER A 4 41.49 -18.53 8.73
CA SER A 4 40.52 -17.61 8.11
C SER A 4 39.31 -18.33 7.49
N ASN A 5 39.50 -19.57 7.04
CA ASN A 5 38.47 -20.36 6.35
C ASN A 5 37.40 -20.95 7.31
N ARG A 6 37.61 -20.88 8.64
CA ARG A 6 36.55 -21.14 9.63
C ARG A 6 35.64 -19.92 9.80
N ARG A 7 36.19 -18.76 10.18
CA ARG A 7 35.42 -17.49 10.31
C ARG A 7 34.53 -17.20 9.10
N TYR A 8 34.99 -17.46 7.87
CA TYR A 8 34.20 -17.26 6.65
C TYR A 8 33.05 -18.27 6.45
N ARG A 9 33.16 -19.49 7.00
CA ARG A 9 32.05 -20.45 7.08
C ARG A 9 31.09 -20.08 8.20
N ASP A 10 31.61 -19.69 9.36
CA ASP A 10 30.82 -19.34 10.54
C ASP A 10 29.91 -18.13 10.23
N LEU A 11 30.46 -17.09 9.59
CA LEU A 11 29.69 -15.94 9.09
C LEU A 11 28.61 -16.33 8.07
N LYS A 12 28.92 -17.24 7.12
CA LYS A 12 27.92 -17.74 6.16
C LYS A 12 26.80 -18.51 6.86
N GLN A 13 27.10 -19.35 7.85
CA GLN A 13 26.09 -20.06 8.63
C GLN A 13 25.24 -19.11 9.50
N GLN A 14 25.82 -18.01 10.00
CA GLN A 14 25.09 -17.02 10.78
C GLN A 14 24.08 -16.24 9.92
N ILE A 15 24.41 -15.95 8.65
CA ILE A 15 23.49 -15.36 7.66
C ILE A 15 22.46 -16.38 7.16
N GLN A 16 22.80 -17.69 7.13
CA GLN A 16 21.92 -18.77 6.67
C GLN A 16 21.05 -19.40 7.76
N ARG A 17 20.96 -18.82 8.96
CA ARG A 17 19.86 -19.13 9.89
C ARG A 17 18.63 -18.32 9.50
N PRO A 18 17.57 -18.91 8.90
CA PRO A 18 16.30 -18.22 8.85
C PRO A 18 15.83 -17.96 10.27
N ALA A 19 15.30 -16.77 10.54
CA ALA A 19 14.47 -16.58 11.74
C ALA A 19 13.34 -17.62 11.71
N PRO A 20 12.93 -18.21 12.86
CA PRO A 20 11.98 -19.31 12.87
C PRO A 20 10.70 -18.91 12.13
N LEU A 21 10.32 -19.72 11.14
CA LEU A 21 9.32 -19.35 10.13
C LEU A 21 7.96 -19.01 10.75
N SER A 22 7.62 -19.64 11.88
CA SER A 22 6.48 -19.29 12.73
C SER A 22 6.45 -17.79 13.07
N SER A 23 7.53 -17.27 13.66
CA SER A 23 7.68 -15.86 14.02
C SER A 23 7.61 -14.87 12.85
N GLN A 24 7.81 -15.34 11.61
CA GLN A 24 7.59 -14.52 10.42
C GLN A 24 6.18 -14.67 9.83
N ALA A 25 5.50 -15.80 10.06
CA ALA A 25 4.09 -15.97 9.68
C ALA A 25 3.18 -15.19 10.64
N GLU A 26 3.32 -15.41 11.95
CA GLU A 26 2.64 -14.69 13.03
C GLU A 26 2.69 -13.17 12.80
N ARG A 27 3.91 -12.62 12.62
CA ARG A 27 4.12 -11.17 12.39
C ARG A 27 3.58 -10.63 11.06
N ARG A 28 3.19 -11.47 10.10
CA ARG A 28 2.51 -11.07 8.86
C ARG A 28 1.00 -11.05 9.04
N ASP A 29 0.47 -11.93 9.85
CA ASP A 29 -0.96 -12.02 10.12
C ASP A 29 -1.41 -10.88 11.05
N ASP A 30 -0.60 -10.48 12.04
CA ASP A 30 -0.80 -9.24 12.84
C ASP A 30 -1.11 -8.01 11.96
N LEU A 31 -0.37 -7.83 10.86
CA LEU A 31 -0.49 -6.67 9.97
C LEU A 31 -1.70 -6.77 9.02
N GLY A 32 -2.17 -8.00 8.75
CA GLY A 32 -3.46 -8.23 8.09
C GLY A 32 -4.60 -7.92 9.05
N GLN A 33 -4.57 -8.50 10.25
CA GLN A 33 -5.56 -8.30 11.30
C GLN A 33 -5.73 -6.80 11.65
N ALA A 34 -4.65 -6.03 11.74
CA ALA A 34 -4.74 -4.58 11.99
C ALA A 34 -5.47 -3.81 10.87
N LEU A 35 -5.37 -4.26 9.60
CA LEU A 35 -6.10 -3.70 8.46
C LEU A 35 -7.56 -4.18 8.45
N ASP A 36 -7.82 -5.44 8.79
CA ASP A 36 -9.16 -6.03 8.84
C ASP A 36 -9.98 -5.43 10.00
N GLU A 37 -9.37 -5.20 11.17
CA GLU A 37 -10.02 -4.59 12.34
C GLU A 37 -10.42 -3.12 12.13
N VAL A 38 -9.75 -2.39 11.24
CA VAL A 38 -10.17 -1.04 10.80
C VAL A 38 -11.04 -1.06 9.54
N ASN A 39 -11.38 -2.24 9.00
CA ASN A 39 -12.13 -2.42 7.75
C ASN A 39 -11.47 -1.77 6.52
N ALA A 40 -10.13 -1.83 6.41
CA ALA A 40 -9.39 -1.19 5.33
C ALA A 40 -9.80 -1.65 3.92
N TRP A 41 -10.26 -2.90 3.77
CA TRP A 41 -10.83 -3.38 2.51
C TRP A 41 -12.18 -2.72 2.20
N GLY A 42 -13.16 -2.84 3.10
CA GLY A 42 -14.51 -2.30 2.87
C GLY A 42 -14.53 -0.80 2.61
N LEU A 43 -13.76 -0.02 3.38
CA LEU A 43 -13.64 1.43 3.17
C LEU A 43 -13.12 1.80 1.78
N LEU A 44 -12.16 1.06 1.24
CA LEU A 44 -11.61 1.31 -0.10
C LEU A 44 -12.46 0.67 -1.22
N GLU A 45 -13.21 -0.39 -0.93
CA GLU A 45 -14.20 -0.98 -1.83
C GLU A 45 -15.40 -0.03 -2.02
N GLU A 46 -15.90 0.57 -0.95
CA GLU A 46 -16.91 1.64 -0.98
C GLU A 46 -16.43 2.83 -1.84
N GLN A 47 -15.18 3.29 -1.66
CA GLN A 47 -14.59 4.33 -2.52
C GLN A 47 -14.31 3.89 -3.96
N GLN A 48 -14.15 2.60 -4.23
CA GLN A 48 -14.01 2.10 -5.60
C GLN A 48 -15.36 2.09 -6.33
N GLN A 49 -16.43 1.75 -5.63
CA GLN A 49 -17.80 1.71 -6.16
C GLN A 49 -18.45 3.11 -6.22
N ALA A 50 -18.00 4.05 -5.40
CA ALA A 50 -18.50 5.43 -5.37
C ALA A 50 -18.44 6.12 -6.74
N HIS A 51 -19.49 6.89 -7.06
CA HIS A 51 -19.64 7.59 -8.34
C HIS A 51 -18.83 8.91 -8.43
N HIS A 52 -17.51 8.82 -8.25
CA HIS A 52 -16.56 9.91 -8.51
C HIS A 52 -16.81 10.52 -9.89
N ARG A 53 -16.97 11.85 -9.98
CA ARG A 53 -17.32 12.51 -11.24
C ARG A 53 -16.13 12.62 -12.18
N LEU A 54 -14.94 12.82 -11.62
CA LEU A 54 -13.73 13.21 -12.35
C LEU A 54 -12.73 12.07 -12.59
N MET A 55 -12.96 10.86 -12.08
CA MET A 55 -12.01 9.74 -12.16
C MET A 55 -12.66 8.35 -12.27
N THR A 56 -11.82 7.34 -12.49
CA THR A 56 -12.18 5.92 -12.44
C THR A 56 -11.24 5.21 -11.48
N CYS A 57 -11.80 4.50 -10.51
CA CYS A 57 -11.09 3.75 -9.47
C CYS A 57 -11.09 2.24 -9.77
N PHE A 58 -10.01 1.56 -9.38
CA PHE A 58 -9.73 0.15 -9.60
C PHE A 58 -9.13 -0.49 -8.34
N GLY A 59 -9.18 -1.82 -8.23
CA GLY A 59 -8.93 -2.55 -6.99
C GLY A 59 -10.23 -2.69 -6.17
N PRO A 60 -10.18 -2.67 -4.83
CA PRO A 60 -8.97 -2.70 -4.00
C PRO A 60 -8.11 -3.95 -4.24
N ALA A 61 -6.84 -3.89 -3.84
CA ALA A 61 -5.97 -5.07 -3.79
C ALA A 61 -5.03 -5.04 -2.57
N ILE A 62 -4.62 -6.23 -2.12
CA ILE A 62 -3.71 -6.40 -0.98
C ILE A 62 -2.26 -6.39 -1.49
N PHE A 63 -1.43 -5.61 -0.83
CA PHE A 63 0.00 -5.49 -1.09
C PHE A 63 0.78 -5.73 0.22
N ARG A 64 1.97 -6.33 0.12
CA ARG A 64 2.84 -6.63 1.27
C ARG A 64 4.31 -6.43 0.88
N GLY A 65 5.14 -6.05 1.84
CA GLY A 65 6.58 -5.87 1.66
C GLY A 65 7.37 -5.94 2.96
N TYR A 66 8.69 -5.87 2.85
CA TYR A 66 9.64 -6.12 3.95
C TYR A 66 10.82 -5.13 3.99
N LEU A 67 10.78 -4.07 3.18
CA LEU A 67 11.77 -2.98 3.14
C LEU A 67 11.03 -1.64 3.04
N PRO A 68 11.51 -0.57 3.72
CA PRO A 68 12.58 -0.58 4.72
C PRO A 68 12.16 -1.29 6.03
N VAL A 69 10.85 -1.39 6.27
CA VAL A 69 10.22 -2.16 7.36
C VAL A 69 9.24 -3.20 6.80
N ALA A 70 8.77 -4.12 7.64
CA ALA A 70 7.65 -4.99 7.28
C ALA A 70 6.35 -4.17 7.18
N TRP A 71 5.61 -4.35 6.10
CA TRP A 71 4.32 -3.68 5.89
C TRP A 71 3.32 -4.57 5.14
N ALA A 72 2.05 -4.37 5.46
CA ALA A 72 0.91 -4.76 4.64
C ALA A 72 0.12 -3.50 4.26
N GLY A 73 -0.71 -3.57 3.23
CA GLY A 73 -1.65 -2.50 2.92
C GLY A 73 -2.71 -2.95 1.93
N VAL A 74 -3.84 -2.27 1.98
CA VAL A 74 -4.89 -2.33 0.95
C VAL A 74 -4.83 -1.01 0.19
N ALA A 75 -4.90 -1.06 -1.14
CA ALA A 75 -4.92 0.14 -1.96
C ALA A 75 -5.85 0.01 -3.17
N ILE A 76 -6.47 1.14 -3.53
CA ILE A 76 -7.11 1.38 -4.81
C ILE A 76 -6.23 2.29 -5.65
N TRP A 77 -6.31 2.15 -6.97
CA TRP A 77 -5.65 3.05 -7.90
C TRP A 77 -6.68 3.72 -8.82
N HIS A 78 -6.46 5.00 -9.09
CA HIS A 78 -7.42 5.87 -9.75
C HIS A 78 -6.73 6.69 -10.84
N LYS A 79 -7.46 6.97 -11.93
CA LYS A 79 -6.98 7.83 -13.01
C LYS A 79 -7.98 8.93 -13.34
N PRO A 80 -7.53 10.13 -13.77
CA PRO A 80 -8.42 11.17 -14.30
C PRO A 80 -9.27 10.63 -15.46
N ARG A 81 -10.51 11.11 -15.58
CA ARG A 81 -11.44 10.65 -16.61
C ARG A 81 -11.08 11.15 -18.01
N GLY A 82 -11.29 10.22 -18.95
CA GLY A 82 -11.12 10.37 -20.40
C GLY A 82 -9.70 9.82 -21.01
N TYR A 83 -8.14 10.65 -22.53
CA TYR A 83 -7.01 10.42 -23.51
C TYR A 83 -5.69 10.97 -22.99
N TYR A 84 -4.59 10.31 -23.38
CA TYR A 84 -3.31 10.40 -22.67
C TYR A 84 -3.50 10.09 -21.16
N PHE A 85 -4.54 9.27 -20.93
CA PHE A 85 -5.12 8.87 -19.66
C PHE A 85 -4.31 7.72 -19.02
N TYR A 86 -2.97 7.79 -19.11
CA TYR A 86 -2.04 6.70 -18.74
C TYR A 86 -0.66 7.13 -18.24
N ASP A 87 -0.19 8.37 -18.45
CA ASP A 87 1.18 8.75 -18.04
C ASP A 87 1.34 8.76 -16.50
N THR A 88 0.26 9.10 -15.80
CA THR A 88 0.17 9.14 -14.33
C THR A 88 -1.02 8.32 -13.82
N LEU A 89 -0.79 7.55 -12.75
CA LEU A 89 -1.83 6.85 -12.01
C LEU A 89 -1.77 7.24 -10.53
N GLY A 90 -2.89 7.70 -9.98
CA GLY A 90 -3.01 7.93 -8.55
C GLY A 90 -3.24 6.62 -7.79
N LEU A 91 -2.73 6.56 -6.57
CA LEU A 91 -2.92 5.46 -5.62
C LEU A 91 -3.44 6.08 -4.31
N LEU A 92 -4.52 5.52 -3.75
CA LEU A 92 -4.93 5.74 -2.36
C LEU A 92 -4.79 4.40 -1.63
N GLY A 93 -4.21 4.42 -0.44
CA GLY A 93 -4.10 3.21 0.36
C GLY A 93 -4.17 3.44 1.86
N ILE A 94 -4.37 2.32 2.55
CA ILE A 94 -4.31 2.17 4.00
C ILE A 94 -3.25 1.09 4.25
N TRP A 95 -2.18 1.44 4.95
CA TRP A 95 -1.05 0.56 5.25
C TRP A 95 -0.89 0.34 6.75
N ALA A 96 -0.50 -0.88 7.12
CA ALA A 96 -0.04 -1.24 8.45
C ALA A 96 1.46 -1.51 8.39
N LEU A 97 2.27 -0.65 9.01
CA LEU A 97 3.73 -0.74 9.06
C LEU A 97 4.16 -1.28 10.42
N ARG A 98 5.20 -2.12 10.48
CA ARG A 98 5.77 -2.60 11.75
C ARG A 98 6.74 -1.57 12.33
N THR A 99 6.43 -1.03 13.51
CA THR A 99 7.24 -0.07 14.26
C THR A 99 7.82 -0.73 15.52
N GLY A 100 9.14 -0.99 15.51
CA GLY A 100 9.81 -1.74 16.58
C GLY A 100 9.41 -3.22 16.61
N GLU A 101 9.51 -3.86 17.78
CA GLU A 101 9.29 -5.31 17.90
C GLU A 101 7.82 -5.73 17.82
N ARG A 102 6.88 -4.87 18.25
CA ARG A 102 5.44 -5.18 18.34
C ARG A 102 4.52 -4.06 17.84
N GLY A 103 4.96 -2.80 17.86
CA GLY A 103 4.13 -1.68 17.43
C GLY A 103 3.70 -1.81 15.98
N VAL A 104 2.49 -1.37 15.69
CA VAL A 104 1.97 -1.25 14.32
C VAL A 104 1.54 0.20 14.13
N GLU A 105 1.93 0.79 13.00
CA GLU A 105 1.56 2.14 12.59
C GLU A 105 0.59 2.05 11.41
N MET A 106 -0.60 2.62 11.58
CA MET A 106 -1.59 2.76 10.51
C MET A 106 -1.31 4.05 9.76
N VAL A 107 -1.23 3.97 8.43
CA VAL A 107 -1.00 5.11 7.54
C VAL A 107 -2.09 5.14 6.49
N VAL A 108 -2.79 6.26 6.36
CA VAL A 108 -3.59 6.58 5.16
C VAL A 108 -2.77 7.57 4.34
N GLY A 109 -2.73 7.38 3.03
CA GLY A 109 -1.99 8.30 2.17
C GLY A 109 -2.15 8.01 0.69
N THR A 110 -1.52 8.86 -0.10
CA THR A 110 -1.64 8.85 -1.56
C THR A 110 -0.28 8.79 -2.22
N ARG A 111 -0.22 8.32 -3.48
CA ARG A 111 0.99 8.41 -4.31
C ARG A 111 0.60 8.61 -5.78
N VAL A 112 1.43 9.33 -6.54
CA VAL A 112 1.31 9.39 -8.00
C VAL A 112 2.40 8.50 -8.60
N LEU A 113 1.98 7.52 -9.41
CA LEU A 113 2.83 6.53 -10.06
C LEU A 113 3.03 6.94 -11.52
N THR A 114 4.28 6.93 -12.01
CA THR A 114 4.62 7.29 -13.39
C THR A 114 4.74 6.05 -14.29
N TYR A 115 4.20 6.13 -15.51
CA TYR A 115 4.26 5.06 -16.52
C TYR A 115 5.71 4.71 -16.87
N MET A 116 6.02 3.41 -17.02
CA MET A 116 7.41 2.94 -17.17
C MET A 116 7.74 2.24 -18.49
N LEU A 117 6.75 1.94 -19.34
CA LEU A 117 6.99 1.23 -20.59
C LEU A 117 7.34 2.22 -21.72
N PRO A 118 8.29 1.89 -22.62
CA PRO A 118 8.77 2.81 -23.66
C PRO A 118 7.74 3.10 -24.77
N PHE A 119 6.62 2.38 -24.80
CA PHE A 119 5.49 2.62 -25.70
C PHE A 119 4.18 2.23 -25.02
N PHE A 120 3.12 3.00 -25.28
CA PHE A 120 1.78 2.71 -24.79
C PHE A 120 1.09 1.66 -25.67
N ASN A 121 0.67 0.54 -25.09
CA ASN A 121 -0.19 -0.45 -25.76
C ASN A 121 -1.61 -0.40 -25.16
N PRO A 122 -2.61 0.18 -25.87
CA PRO A 122 -3.94 0.38 -25.31
C PRO A 122 -4.64 -0.92 -24.90
N GLU A 123 -4.59 -1.95 -25.75
CA GLU A 123 -5.28 -3.23 -25.52
C GLU A 123 -4.77 -3.92 -24.25
N SER A 124 -3.45 -4.04 -24.11
CA SER A 124 -2.80 -4.64 -22.95
C SER A 124 -3.06 -3.83 -21.69
N TYR A 125 -3.05 -2.50 -21.80
CA TYR A 125 -3.32 -1.58 -20.70
C TYR A 125 -4.75 -1.72 -20.19
N TYR A 126 -5.76 -1.45 -21.03
CA TYR A 126 -7.16 -1.47 -20.60
C TYR A 126 -7.62 -2.84 -20.08
N ARG A 127 -7.06 -3.94 -20.61
CA ARG A 127 -7.37 -5.31 -20.15
C ARG A 127 -6.77 -5.68 -18.80
N ARG A 128 -5.65 -5.08 -18.40
CA ARG A 128 -4.93 -5.43 -17.15
C ARG A 128 -5.01 -4.37 -16.06
N ILE A 129 -5.13 -3.09 -16.40
CA ILE A 129 -5.13 -1.99 -15.43
C ILE A 129 -6.29 -2.06 -14.43
N GLN A 130 -7.35 -2.81 -14.73
CA GLN A 130 -8.46 -3.03 -13.80
C GLN A 130 -8.08 -3.94 -12.61
N THR A 131 -7.09 -4.82 -12.78
CA THR A 131 -6.70 -5.83 -11.78
C THR A 131 -5.26 -5.69 -11.28
N GLU A 132 -4.34 -5.18 -12.11
CA GLU A 132 -2.97 -4.88 -11.66
C GLU A 132 -2.31 -3.73 -12.45
N PHE A 133 -1.81 -2.74 -11.72
CA PHE A 133 -1.02 -1.65 -12.28
C PHE A 133 0.49 -1.95 -12.37
N ARG A 134 1.03 -2.88 -11.58
CA ARG A 134 2.49 -3.14 -11.45
C ARG A 134 3.18 -3.62 -12.74
N THR A 135 2.43 -3.98 -13.79
CA THR A 135 2.97 -4.23 -15.13
C THR A 135 3.35 -2.95 -15.89
N PHE A 136 2.79 -1.79 -15.51
CA PHE A 136 2.82 -0.56 -16.32
C PHE A 136 3.50 0.64 -15.64
N TYR A 137 3.65 0.61 -14.32
CA TYR A 137 4.16 1.73 -13.52
C TYR A 137 5.36 1.30 -12.68
N LYS A 138 6.36 2.20 -12.55
CA LYS A 138 7.68 1.90 -11.99
C LYS A 138 7.67 1.55 -10.49
N GLU A 139 6.69 2.08 -9.76
CA GLU A 139 6.67 2.07 -8.30
C GLU A 139 5.73 1.02 -7.71
N SER A 140 6.09 0.54 -6.52
CA SER A 140 5.29 -0.41 -5.76
C SER A 140 4.19 0.28 -4.95
N ALA A 141 3.13 -0.48 -4.63
CA ALA A 141 2.13 -0.12 -3.62
C ALA A 141 2.67 -0.13 -2.17
N SER A 142 3.94 0.23 -1.99
CA SER A 142 4.53 0.46 -0.66
C SER A 142 3.93 1.71 -0.01
N PRO A 143 4.05 1.86 1.32
CA PRO A 143 3.64 3.07 2.00
C PRO A 143 4.21 4.35 1.35
N PRO A 144 3.46 5.45 1.31
CA PRO A 144 3.93 6.74 0.79
C PRO A 144 5.07 7.31 1.65
N PRO A 145 5.93 8.17 1.07
CA PRO A 145 6.84 8.98 1.89
C PRO A 145 6.03 9.91 2.81
N ASP A 146 6.66 10.38 3.88
CA ASP A 146 5.98 11.10 4.98
C ASP A 146 5.21 12.34 4.49
N GLU A 147 5.75 13.06 3.50
CA GLU A 147 5.11 14.20 2.81
C GLU A 147 3.80 13.87 2.08
N GLN A 148 3.55 12.60 1.78
CA GLN A 148 2.37 12.10 1.04
C GLN A 148 1.46 11.22 1.92
N ARG A 149 1.78 11.09 3.23
CA ARG A 149 0.87 10.55 4.24
C ARG A 149 -0.18 11.62 4.58
N ARG A 150 -1.44 11.21 4.66
CA ARG A 150 -2.58 12.07 4.99
C ARG A 150 -3.02 11.93 6.45
N TYR A 151 -2.92 10.71 6.97
CA TYR A 151 -3.14 10.38 8.38
C TYR A 151 -2.12 9.31 8.81
N THR A 152 -1.70 9.35 10.07
CA THR A 152 -0.78 8.35 10.66
C THR A 152 -1.06 8.23 12.16
N ALA A 153 -1.25 7.00 12.64
CA ALA A 153 -1.50 6.73 14.06
C ALA A 153 -0.95 5.36 14.49
N CYS A 154 -0.58 5.23 15.76
CA CYS A 154 -0.27 3.93 16.36
C CYS A 154 -1.56 3.09 16.49
N TYR A 155 -1.52 1.85 16.01
CA TYR A 155 -2.60 0.90 16.16
C TYR A 155 -2.72 0.42 17.60
N ASP A 156 -3.93 0.48 18.13
CA ASP A 156 -4.33 -0.05 19.43
C ASP A 156 -5.66 -0.80 19.28
N PRO A 157 -5.70 -2.13 19.52
CA PRO A 157 -6.93 -2.92 19.46
C PRO A 157 -8.06 -2.40 20.36
N ALA A 158 -7.74 -1.70 21.46
CA ALA A 158 -8.75 -1.09 22.32
C ALA A 158 -9.41 0.15 21.67
N ARG A 159 -8.67 0.90 20.85
CA ARG A 159 -9.14 2.08 20.11
C ARG A 159 -9.53 1.80 18.65
N ARG A 160 -9.54 0.54 18.18
CA ARG A 160 -9.78 0.18 16.77
C ARG A 160 -11.03 0.80 16.13
N LEU A 161 -12.10 1.03 16.91
CA LEU A 161 -13.33 1.67 16.43
C LEU A 161 -13.20 3.18 16.23
N ASP A 162 -12.37 3.85 17.02
CA ASP A 162 -12.04 5.26 16.81
C ASP A 162 -11.07 5.39 15.63
N LEU A 163 -10.02 4.56 15.60
CA LEU A 163 -9.05 4.51 14.50
C LEU A 163 -9.74 4.25 13.14
N ARG A 164 -10.75 3.37 13.11
CA ARG A 164 -11.59 3.16 11.91
C ARG A 164 -12.26 4.46 11.46
N ARG A 165 -12.90 5.21 12.38
CA ARG A 165 -13.58 6.48 12.07
C ARG A 165 -12.59 7.54 11.60
N GLU A 166 -11.47 7.69 12.30
CA GLU A 166 -10.39 8.62 11.94
C GLU A 166 -9.83 8.32 10.51
N ILE A 167 -9.78 7.05 10.12
CA ILE A 167 -9.41 6.60 8.75
C ILE A 167 -10.54 6.84 7.74
N GLU A 168 -11.80 6.54 8.10
CA GLU A 168 -13.02 6.71 7.29
C GLU A 168 -13.27 8.20 6.95
N ASP A 169 -13.03 9.10 7.91
CA ASP A 169 -13.07 10.56 7.73
C ASP A 169 -11.99 11.06 6.76
N GLU A 170 -10.76 10.54 6.86
CA GLU A 170 -9.66 10.96 5.96
C GLU A 170 -9.82 10.42 4.54
N VAL A 171 -10.30 9.18 4.40
CA VAL A 171 -10.65 8.59 3.10
C VAL A 171 -11.80 9.37 2.43
N SER A 172 -12.80 9.80 3.22
CA SER A 172 -13.90 10.65 2.74
C SER A 172 -13.44 12.07 2.38
N ARG A 173 -12.49 12.64 3.13
CA ARG A 173 -11.85 13.93 2.85
C ARG A 173 -11.09 13.91 1.51
N TRP A 174 -10.29 12.87 1.27
CA TRP A 174 -9.62 12.66 -0.01
C TRP A 174 -10.62 12.63 -1.18
N ALA A 175 -11.75 11.91 -1.04
CA ALA A 175 -12.76 11.80 -2.08
C ALA A 175 -13.43 13.16 -2.40
N ALA A 176 -13.70 13.97 -1.36
CA ALA A 176 -14.24 15.31 -1.53
C ALA A 176 -13.26 16.26 -2.27
N GLU A 177 -11.95 16.15 -1.99
CA GLU A 177 -10.91 16.87 -2.74
C GLU A 177 -10.85 16.42 -4.21
N GLN A 178 -10.95 15.10 -4.46
CA GLN A 178 -10.87 14.53 -5.81
C GLN A 178 -12.00 15.01 -6.74
N ASP A 179 -13.19 15.27 -6.21
CA ASP A 179 -14.33 15.85 -6.95
C ASP A 179 -14.29 17.39 -7.02
N ALA A 180 -13.39 18.05 -6.26
CA ALA A 180 -13.18 19.50 -6.28
C ALA A 180 -12.09 19.97 -7.26
N LEU A 181 -11.06 19.14 -7.49
CA LEU A 181 -9.79 19.43 -8.22
C LEU A 181 -9.90 19.77 -9.74
N ARG A 182 -11.06 20.20 -10.23
CA ARG A 182 -11.27 20.80 -11.57
C ARG A 182 -12.33 21.93 -11.58
N ARG A 183 -12.38 22.73 -10.52
CA ARG A 183 -13.13 24.01 -10.51
C ARG A 183 -12.25 25.24 -10.81
N GLU A 184 -10.97 24.98 -11.04
CA GLU A 184 -9.89 25.90 -11.42
C GLU A 184 -9.28 25.41 -12.74
#